data_AF-A0A2V6GUA4-F1
#
_entry.id   AF-A0A2V6GUA4-F1
#
_cell.length_a   1.000
_cell.length_b   1.000
_cell.length_c   1.000
_cell.angle_alpha   90.00
_cell.angle_beta   90.00
_cell.angle_gamma   90.00
#
_symmetry.space_group_name_H-M   'P 1'
#
loop_
_entity.id
_entity.type
_entity.pdbx_description
1 polymer ?
#
loop_
_entity_poly.entity_id
_entity_poly.type
_entity_poly.pdbx_seq_one_letter_code
_entity_poly.pdbx_strand_id
1 'polypeptide(L)'
;MLRGFLLISLLLTIAAVAVLGFRGEKTTNEPWEIFPDMVRQIKVRAQSPLNFFADGRGPRMPVNGTVPIGYEMPKPQPIGASESHPVAGFSVGTDYIDTGKMADRWGTGIPVPVTVQLLQRGRERFNITCAMCHGATATGNGITKQYGLNTVVTLQDDRLRKMADGEIFNTITNGKNTMMAYGPNIMVADRWAIIAYLRALQR
;
A
#
# COMPACT_ATOMS: atom_id res chain seq x y z
N MET A 1 -38.53 48.60 39.56
CA MET A 1 -38.67 47.18 39.14
C MET A 1 -38.00 46.92 37.79
N LEU A 2 -38.21 47.76 36.76
CA LEU A 2 -37.62 47.58 35.42
C LEU A 2 -36.08 47.64 35.38
N ARG A 3 -35.44 48.53 36.16
CA ARG A 3 -33.96 48.66 36.21
C ARG A 3 -33.25 47.40 36.72
N GLY A 4 -33.81 46.74 37.74
CA GLY A 4 -33.25 45.49 38.29
C GLY A 4 -33.40 44.32 37.31
N PHE A 5 -34.56 44.24 36.64
CA PHE A 5 -34.83 43.23 35.61
C PHE A 5 -33.85 43.34 34.42
N LEU A 6 -33.57 44.58 33.95
CA LEU A 6 -32.63 44.81 32.86
C LEU A 6 -31.18 44.46 33.25
N LEU A 7 -30.77 44.78 34.48
CA LEU A 7 -29.44 44.42 34.99
C LEU A 7 -29.25 42.91 35.12
N ILE A 8 -30.24 42.20 35.66
CA ILE A 8 -30.20 40.73 35.78
C ILE A 8 -30.17 40.08 34.39
N SER A 9 -30.99 40.56 33.45
CA SER A 9 -31.02 40.04 32.09
C SER A 9 -29.69 40.25 31.37
N LEU A 10 -29.07 41.43 31.52
CA LEU A 10 -27.75 41.73 30.97
C LEU A 10 -26.67 40.79 31.53
N LEU A 11 -26.63 40.60 32.85
CA LEU A 11 -25.69 39.69 33.50
C LEU A 11 -25.88 38.24 33.03
N LEU A 12 -27.12 37.79 32.87
CA LEU A 12 -27.42 36.46 32.34
C LEU A 12 -26.95 36.31 30.88
N THR A 13 -27.14 37.32 30.03
CA THR A 13 -26.64 37.27 28.66
C THR A 13 -25.12 37.22 28.59
N ILE A 14 -24.41 37.98 29.43
CA ILE A 14 -22.95 37.96 29.50
C ILE A 14 -22.46 36.59 30.00
N ALA A 15 -23.08 36.04 31.05
CA ALA A 15 -22.76 34.72 31.56
C ALA A 15 -23.00 33.62 30.50
N ALA A 16 -24.10 33.71 29.75
CA ALA A 16 -24.41 32.75 28.68
C ALA A 16 -23.36 32.79 27.56
N VAL A 17 -22.93 33.99 27.11
CA VAL A 17 -21.89 34.14 26.09
C VAL A 17 -20.52 33.65 26.61
N ALA A 18 -20.19 33.93 27.86
CA ALA A 18 -18.94 33.48 28.48
C ALA A 18 -18.85 31.95 28.62
N VAL A 19 -19.97 31.28 28.94
CA VAL A 19 -20.02 29.81 29.12
C VAL A 19 -20.12 29.08 27.78
N LEU A 20 -20.88 29.61 26.82
CA LEU A 20 -21.09 28.95 25.52
C LEU A 20 -20.01 29.29 24.48
N GLY A 21 -19.18 30.30 24.74
CA GLY A 21 -18.12 30.77 23.85
C GLY A 21 -18.65 31.34 22.53
N PHE A 22 -17.75 31.66 21.61
CA PHE A 22 -18.11 31.97 20.23
C PHE A 22 -18.37 30.67 19.47
N ARG A 23 -19.60 30.46 18.99
CA ARG A 23 -19.94 29.29 18.17
C ARG A 23 -19.07 29.25 16.91
N GLY A 24 -18.37 28.14 16.67
CA GLY A 24 -17.61 27.90 15.43
C GLY A 24 -16.12 27.58 15.59
N GLU A 25 -15.62 27.38 16.81
CA GLU A 25 -14.22 26.98 17.03
C GLU A 25 -13.94 25.57 16.49
N LYS A 26 -12.74 25.39 15.91
CA LYS A 26 -12.25 24.07 15.47
C LYS A 26 -11.68 23.35 16.68
N THR A 27 -12.13 22.12 16.92
CA THR A 27 -11.58 21.23 17.95
C THR A 27 -10.74 20.13 17.32
N THR A 28 -9.72 19.66 18.04
CA THR A 28 -8.95 18.44 17.72
C THR A 28 -9.57 17.20 18.33
N ASN A 29 -10.55 17.36 19.23
CA ASN A 29 -11.28 16.24 19.82
C ASN A 29 -12.23 15.62 18.81
N GLU A 30 -12.63 14.38 19.09
CA GLU A 30 -13.65 13.70 18.31
C GLU A 30 -14.93 14.56 18.26
N PRO A 31 -15.50 14.78 17.06
CA PRO A 31 -16.74 15.52 16.93
C PRO A 31 -17.86 14.86 17.74
N TRP A 32 -18.78 15.69 18.24
CA TRP A 32 -19.92 15.16 18.96
C TRP A 32 -20.89 14.48 18.00
N GLU A 33 -21.22 13.21 18.26
CA GLU A 33 -22.16 12.45 17.45
C GLU A 33 -23.50 12.31 18.18
N ILE A 34 -24.57 12.85 17.59
CA ILE A 34 -25.91 12.87 18.21
C ILE A 34 -26.60 11.50 18.09
N PHE A 35 -26.42 10.79 16.97
CA PHE A 35 -27.02 9.48 16.70
C PHE A 35 -25.94 8.46 16.30
N PRO A 36 -25.22 7.89 17.29
CA PRO A 36 -24.07 7.02 17.06
C PRO A 36 -24.40 5.53 16.77
N ASP A 37 -25.67 5.16 16.69
CA ASP A 37 -26.20 3.79 16.80
C ASP A 37 -25.65 2.79 15.77
N MET A 38 -25.48 3.23 14.52
CA MET A 38 -24.95 2.42 13.42
C MET A 38 -23.59 2.88 12.92
N VAL A 39 -23.01 3.92 13.53
CA VAL A 39 -21.67 4.41 13.18
C VAL A 39 -20.61 3.41 13.65
N ARG A 40 -20.72 2.97 14.91
CA ARG A 40 -19.90 1.92 15.53
C ARG A 40 -20.70 0.63 15.61
N GLN A 41 -20.58 -0.18 14.58
CA GLN A 41 -21.30 -1.45 14.46
C GLN A 41 -20.65 -2.54 15.32
N ILE A 42 -21.46 -3.49 15.81
CA ILE A 42 -21.00 -4.70 16.52
C ILE A 42 -20.46 -5.74 15.52
N LYS A 43 -19.49 -5.32 14.70
CA LYS A 43 -18.74 -6.20 13.81
C LYS A 43 -17.31 -5.69 13.71
N VAL A 44 -16.36 -6.61 13.62
CA VAL A 44 -14.94 -6.28 13.43
C VAL A 44 -14.73 -5.88 11.97
N ARG A 45 -14.21 -4.68 11.73
CA ARG A 45 -13.87 -4.21 10.37
C ARG A 45 -12.44 -4.62 10.03
N ALA A 46 -12.09 -4.56 8.75
CA ALA A 46 -10.70 -4.72 8.33
C ALA A 46 -9.83 -3.68 9.06
N GLN A 47 -8.70 -4.11 9.63
CA GLN A 47 -7.77 -3.28 10.40
C GLN A 47 -8.37 -2.60 11.66
N SER A 48 -9.53 -3.04 12.17
CA SER A 48 -10.04 -2.51 13.44
C SER A 48 -9.35 -3.17 14.64
N PRO A 49 -9.15 -2.44 15.76
CA PRO A 49 -8.67 -3.03 16.99
C PRO A 49 -9.69 -4.00 17.58
N LEU A 50 -9.23 -4.97 18.37
CA LEU A 50 -10.07 -5.90 19.11
C LEU A 50 -9.37 -6.36 20.39
N ASN A 51 -9.99 -6.13 21.54
CA ASN A 51 -9.41 -6.44 22.86
C ASN A 51 -9.51 -7.92 23.25
N PHE A 52 -10.00 -8.79 22.36
CA PHE A 52 -10.10 -10.22 22.59
C PHE A 52 -8.77 -10.95 22.44
N PHE A 53 -7.91 -10.50 21.50
CA PHE A 53 -6.61 -11.11 21.24
C PHE A 53 -5.48 -10.32 21.92
N ALA A 54 -4.41 -11.02 22.31
CA ALA A 54 -3.28 -10.43 23.03
C ALA A 54 -2.54 -9.31 22.25
N ASP A 55 -2.63 -9.31 20.92
CA ASP A 55 -2.03 -8.30 20.05
C ASP A 55 -2.94 -7.11 19.75
N GLY A 56 -4.17 -7.11 20.29
CA GLY A 56 -5.15 -6.04 20.10
C GLY A 56 -5.69 -5.91 18.67
N ARG A 57 -5.40 -6.86 17.77
CA ARG A 57 -5.77 -6.80 16.35
C ARG A 57 -7.04 -7.60 16.08
N GLY A 58 -8.02 -6.95 15.46
CA GLY A 58 -9.16 -7.62 14.82
C GLY A 58 -8.77 -8.57 13.69
N PRO A 59 -7.95 -8.15 12.69
CA PRO A 59 -7.53 -9.05 11.63
C PRO A 59 -6.57 -10.13 12.15
N ARG A 60 -6.83 -11.38 11.77
CA ARG A 60 -5.96 -12.53 12.09
C ARG A 60 -5.15 -12.94 10.88
N MET A 61 -3.90 -13.31 11.12
CA MET A 61 -3.08 -13.95 10.09
C MET A 61 -3.65 -15.35 9.78
N PRO A 62 -3.67 -15.78 8.51
CA PRO A 62 -4.02 -17.15 8.18
C PRO A 62 -2.98 -18.11 8.78
N VAL A 63 -3.40 -19.35 9.02
CA VAL A 63 -2.49 -20.42 9.46
C VAL A 63 -1.46 -20.68 8.34
N ASN A 64 -0.21 -20.92 8.72
CA ASN A 64 0.85 -21.18 7.76
C ASN A 64 0.51 -22.38 6.86
N GLY A 65 0.79 -22.26 5.55
CA GLY A 65 0.46 -23.28 4.55
C GLY A 65 -0.98 -23.23 4.01
N THR A 66 -1.81 -22.27 4.45
CA THR A 66 -3.15 -22.05 3.86
C THR A 66 -3.02 -21.55 2.42
N VAL A 67 -3.64 -22.25 1.47
CA VAL A 67 -3.70 -21.83 0.05
C VAL A 67 -5.07 -21.20 -0.23
N PRO A 68 -5.13 -19.93 -0.69
CA PRO A 68 -6.40 -19.30 -1.02
C PRO A 68 -6.99 -19.87 -2.31
N ILE A 69 -8.31 -20.07 -2.34
CA ILE A 69 -9.02 -20.43 -3.57
C ILE A 69 -9.39 -19.13 -4.29
N GLY A 70 -8.85 -18.93 -5.50
CA GLY A 70 -9.32 -17.89 -6.43
C GLY A 70 -9.16 -16.44 -5.97
N TYR A 71 -8.02 -16.07 -5.35
CA TYR A 71 -7.82 -14.66 -4.98
C TYR A 71 -7.48 -13.78 -6.20
N GLU A 72 -8.51 -13.27 -6.87
CA GLU A 72 -8.40 -12.09 -7.73
C GLU A 72 -8.99 -10.87 -6.99
N MET A 73 -8.34 -9.72 -7.09
CA MET A 73 -8.91 -8.47 -6.58
C MET A 73 -10.22 -8.17 -7.33
N PRO A 74 -11.34 -7.88 -6.63
CA PRO A 74 -12.59 -7.51 -7.29
C PRO A 74 -12.38 -6.27 -8.17
N LYS A 75 -12.44 -6.43 -9.48
CA LYS A 75 -12.56 -5.31 -10.43
C LYS A 75 -14.05 -4.99 -10.59
N PRO A 76 -14.45 -3.71 -10.72
CA PRO A 76 -15.81 -3.38 -11.15
C PRO A 76 -16.05 -4.04 -12.52
N GLN A 77 -16.90 -5.06 -12.58
CA GLN A 77 -17.25 -5.74 -13.83
C GLN A 77 -18.55 -5.15 -14.40
N PRO A 78 -18.62 -4.84 -15.71
CA PRO A 78 -19.90 -4.65 -16.38
C PRO A 78 -20.66 -5.99 -16.43
N ILE A 79 -21.98 -5.93 -16.29
CA ILE A 79 -22.87 -7.09 -16.28
C ILE A 79 -22.71 -7.85 -17.62
N GLY A 80 -22.33 -9.14 -17.56
CA GLY A 80 -22.33 -10.06 -18.71
C GLY A 80 -20.98 -10.40 -19.34
N ALA A 81 -19.85 -10.05 -18.73
CA ALA A 81 -18.54 -10.46 -19.24
C ALA A 81 -18.20 -11.92 -18.86
N SER A 82 -17.83 -12.73 -19.85
CA SER A 82 -17.23 -14.05 -19.65
C SER A 82 -15.78 -13.90 -19.19
N GLU A 83 -15.44 -14.54 -18.07
CA GLU A 83 -14.14 -14.40 -17.42
C GLU A 83 -13.07 -15.25 -18.12
N SER A 84 -12.24 -14.62 -18.96
CA SER A 84 -10.86 -15.07 -19.12
C SER A 84 -10.03 -14.31 -18.09
N HIS A 85 -9.77 -14.92 -16.94
CA HIS A 85 -8.91 -14.32 -15.93
C HIS A 85 -7.44 -14.41 -16.39
N PRO A 86 -6.75 -13.31 -16.76
CA PRO A 86 -5.31 -13.31 -16.58
C PRO A 86 -5.07 -13.50 -15.09
N VAL A 87 -4.30 -14.53 -14.72
CA VAL A 87 -3.91 -14.83 -13.34
C VAL A 87 -3.09 -13.65 -12.79
N ALA A 88 -3.77 -12.61 -12.34
CA ALA A 88 -3.20 -11.35 -11.90
C ALA A 88 -3.60 -11.12 -10.43
N GLY A 89 -3.11 -12.00 -9.57
CA GLY A 89 -3.26 -11.93 -8.12
C GLY A 89 -1.91 -11.87 -7.40
N PHE A 90 -1.94 -11.90 -6.07
CA PHE A 90 -0.78 -12.17 -5.21
C PHE A 90 -0.38 -13.65 -5.24
N SER A 91 -0.46 -14.28 -6.42
CA SER A 91 -0.37 -15.73 -6.63
C SER A 91 0.85 -16.34 -5.93
N VAL A 92 0.66 -17.57 -5.46
CA VAL A 92 1.66 -18.41 -4.77
C VAL A 92 1.98 -19.67 -5.58
N GLY A 93 1.87 -19.59 -6.90
CA GLY A 93 2.21 -20.69 -7.79
C GLY A 93 3.70 -21.04 -7.76
N THR A 94 4.02 -22.17 -8.37
CA THR A 94 5.38 -22.73 -8.43
C THR A 94 6.04 -22.52 -9.80
N ASP A 95 5.34 -21.86 -10.72
CA ASP A 95 5.80 -21.63 -12.08
C ASP A 95 6.74 -20.42 -12.18
N TYR A 96 7.26 -20.18 -13.38
CA TYR A 96 8.23 -19.10 -13.61
C TYR A 96 7.63 -17.71 -13.34
N ILE A 97 6.35 -17.49 -13.63
CA ILE A 97 5.72 -16.19 -13.41
C ILE A 97 5.62 -15.85 -11.92
N ASP A 98 5.38 -16.84 -11.06
CA ASP A 98 5.23 -16.62 -9.61
C ASP A 98 6.54 -16.72 -8.83
N THR A 99 7.57 -17.37 -9.38
CA THR A 99 8.83 -17.64 -8.66
C THR A 99 10.06 -16.98 -9.28
N GLY A 100 10.04 -16.67 -10.57
CA GLY A 100 11.23 -16.28 -11.32
C GLY A 100 12.26 -17.42 -11.53
N LYS A 101 11.91 -18.68 -11.22
CA LYS A 101 12.79 -19.84 -11.44
C LYS A 101 12.38 -20.68 -12.64
N MET A 102 13.37 -21.16 -13.38
CA MET A 102 13.24 -22.20 -14.39
C MET A 102 14.02 -23.41 -13.88
N ALA A 103 13.29 -24.40 -13.33
CA ALA A 103 13.86 -25.48 -12.52
C ALA A 103 14.74 -24.90 -11.38
N ASP A 104 16.01 -25.30 -11.29
CA ASP A 104 16.90 -24.93 -10.19
C ASP A 104 17.67 -23.62 -10.41
N ARG A 105 17.38 -22.88 -11.49
CA ARG A 105 18.11 -21.64 -11.86
C ARG A 105 17.16 -20.46 -11.99
N TRP A 106 17.69 -19.25 -11.78
CA TRP A 106 16.96 -18.02 -12.08
C TRP A 106 16.75 -17.89 -13.59
N GLY A 107 15.50 -17.75 -14.02
CA GLY A 107 15.17 -17.60 -15.43
C GLY A 107 15.42 -16.18 -15.93
N THR A 108 15.75 -16.06 -17.21
CA THR A 108 15.93 -14.79 -17.93
C THR A 108 14.79 -14.58 -18.92
N GLY A 109 14.39 -13.32 -19.12
CA GLY A 109 13.28 -12.94 -19.97
C GLY A 109 12.05 -12.56 -19.16
N ILE A 110 11.21 -11.72 -19.75
CA ILE A 110 9.95 -11.30 -19.14
C ILE A 110 8.86 -12.25 -19.65
N PRO A 111 8.13 -12.98 -18.79
CA PRO A 111 7.18 -14.01 -19.20
C PRO A 111 5.86 -13.45 -19.76
N VAL A 112 5.76 -12.12 -19.91
CA VAL A 112 4.59 -11.42 -20.41
C VAL A 112 4.97 -10.51 -21.59
N PRO A 113 4.05 -10.26 -22.54
CA PRO A 113 4.32 -9.34 -23.64
C PRO A 113 4.70 -7.94 -23.14
N VAL A 114 5.88 -7.45 -23.55
CA VAL A 114 6.37 -6.12 -23.18
C VAL A 114 5.71 -5.07 -24.09
N THR A 115 4.56 -4.58 -23.67
CA THR A 115 3.81 -3.52 -24.35
C THR A 115 4.10 -2.14 -23.76
N VAL A 116 3.71 -1.06 -24.46
CA VAL A 116 3.81 0.31 -23.93
C VAL A 116 3.00 0.47 -22.63
N GLN A 117 1.84 -0.17 -22.56
CA GLN A 117 0.97 -0.16 -21.37
C GLN A 117 1.66 -0.85 -20.19
N LEU A 118 2.34 -1.98 -20.42
CA LEU A 118 3.12 -2.66 -19.38
C LEU A 118 4.26 -1.77 -18.87
N LEU A 119 4.98 -1.09 -19.76
CA LEU A 119 6.07 -0.18 -19.38
C LEU A 119 5.55 1.05 -18.61
N GLN A 120 4.41 1.62 -19.01
CA GLN A 120 3.77 2.72 -18.28
C GLN A 120 3.35 2.28 -16.87
N ARG A 121 2.76 1.08 -16.75
CA ARG A 121 2.42 0.48 -15.46
C ARG A 121 3.66 0.21 -14.61
N GLY A 122 4.71 -0.32 -15.22
CA GLY A 122 6.01 -0.57 -14.58
C GLY A 122 6.63 0.71 -14.04
N ARG A 123 6.60 1.80 -14.83
CA ARG A 123 7.07 3.13 -14.42
C ARG A 123 6.28 3.66 -13.22
N GLU A 124 4.95 3.58 -13.29
CA GLU A 124 4.07 4.01 -12.20
C GLU A 124 4.43 3.27 -10.90
N ARG A 125 4.51 1.95 -10.95
CA ARG A 125 4.80 1.10 -9.79
C ARG A 125 6.23 1.27 -9.27
N PHE A 126 7.21 1.39 -10.16
CA PHE A 126 8.60 1.69 -9.78
C PHE A 126 8.69 3.04 -9.06
N ASN A 127 8.01 4.07 -9.56
CA ASN A 127 8.03 5.40 -8.94
C ASN A 127 7.34 5.43 -7.58
N ILE A 128 6.27 4.66 -7.39
CA ILE A 128 5.56 4.56 -6.10
C ILE A 128 6.41 3.82 -5.06
N THR A 129 7.06 2.70 -5.45
CA THR A 129 7.61 1.77 -4.46
C THR A 129 9.13 1.68 -4.44
N CYS A 130 9.79 1.76 -5.60
CA CYS A 130 11.23 1.50 -5.73
C CYS A 130 12.06 2.78 -5.75
N ALA A 131 11.56 3.85 -6.39
CA ALA A 131 12.29 5.09 -6.62
C ALA A 131 12.61 5.86 -5.33
N MET A 132 11.85 5.65 -4.25
CA MET A 132 12.12 6.27 -2.95
C MET A 132 13.52 5.91 -2.40
N CYS A 133 14.01 4.70 -2.69
CA CYS A 133 15.34 4.23 -2.31
C CYS A 133 16.29 4.24 -3.51
N HIS A 134 15.89 3.65 -4.64
CA HIS A 134 16.78 3.47 -5.79
C HIS A 134 16.87 4.72 -6.68
N GLY A 135 16.07 5.76 -6.46
CA GLY A 135 16.01 6.95 -7.31
C GLY A 135 15.20 6.73 -8.60
N ALA A 136 14.72 7.83 -9.21
CA ALA A 136 13.90 7.77 -10.43
C ALA A 136 14.63 7.17 -11.64
N THR A 137 15.95 7.33 -11.70
CA THR A 137 16.87 6.79 -12.71
C THR A 137 17.54 5.49 -12.28
N ALA A 138 17.11 4.92 -11.15
CA ALA A 138 17.64 3.69 -10.56
C ALA A 138 19.14 3.76 -10.16
N THR A 139 19.65 4.94 -9.84
CA THR A 139 21.07 5.20 -9.51
C THR A 139 21.41 5.10 -8.01
N GLY A 140 20.52 4.58 -7.17
CA GLY A 140 20.75 4.40 -5.72
C GLY A 140 20.77 5.72 -4.92
N ASN A 141 20.17 6.77 -5.47
CA ASN A 141 20.16 8.13 -4.92
C ASN A 141 18.74 8.62 -4.62
N GLY A 142 17.85 7.71 -4.20
CA GLY A 142 16.50 8.06 -3.78
C GLY A 142 16.49 8.94 -2.53
N ILE A 143 15.34 9.55 -2.24
CA ILE A 143 15.16 10.49 -1.12
C ILE A 143 15.57 9.91 0.24
N THR A 144 15.43 8.59 0.43
CA THR A 144 15.80 7.92 1.69
C THR A 144 17.30 7.99 2.00
N LYS A 145 18.15 8.23 1.00
CA LYS A 145 19.58 8.47 1.20
C LYS A 145 19.84 9.68 2.09
N GLN A 146 19.03 10.73 1.97
CA GLN A 146 19.12 11.93 2.83
C GLN A 146 18.79 11.62 4.30
N TYR A 147 18.11 10.51 4.57
CA TYR A 147 17.73 10.05 5.90
C TYR A 147 18.61 8.89 6.41
N GLY A 148 19.78 8.66 5.80
CA GLY A 148 20.78 7.73 6.30
C GLY A 148 20.80 6.35 5.64
N LEU A 149 19.92 6.06 4.67
CA LEU A 149 19.98 4.82 3.88
C LEU A 149 21.05 4.93 2.78
N ASN A 150 22.33 4.96 3.20
CA ASN A 150 23.48 5.19 2.31
C ASN A 150 23.94 3.96 1.53
N THR A 151 23.42 2.78 1.85
CA THR A 151 23.85 1.49 1.28
C THR A 151 22.97 1.00 0.13
N VAL A 152 22.02 1.83 -0.34
CA VAL A 152 21.16 1.47 -1.47
C VAL A 152 22.01 1.42 -2.75
N VAL A 153 22.03 0.25 -3.38
CA VAL A 153 22.80 0.01 -4.61
C VAL A 153 22.19 0.75 -5.80
N THR A 154 23.06 1.20 -6.71
CA THR A 154 22.64 1.61 -8.05
C THR A 154 22.26 0.37 -8.84
N LEU A 155 21.06 0.38 -9.42
CA LEU A 155 20.59 -0.71 -10.28
C LEU A 155 21.17 -0.63 -11.69
N GLN A 156 21.94 0.42 -12.00
CA GLN A 156 22.63 0.60 -13.28
C GLN A 156 23.97 -0.14 -13.35
N ASP A 157 24.45 -0.73 -12.25
CA ASP A 157 25.69 -1.51 -12.25
C ASP A 157 25.63 -2.68 -13.25
N ASP A 158 26.73 -2.93 -13.95
CA ASP A 158 26.84 -4.03 -14.93
C ASP A 158 26.44 -5.39 -14.36
N ARG A 159 26.76 -5.63 -13.09
CA ARG A 159 26.36 -6.86 -12.37
C ARG A 159 24.84 -7.01 -12.32
N LEU A 160 24.10 -5.92 -12.12
CA LEU A 160 22.64 -5.91 -12.05
C LEU A 160 21.99 -5.84 -13.45
N ARG A 161 22.64 -5.22 -14.42
CA ARG A 161 22.23 -5.29 -15.84
C ARG A 161 22.31 -6.74 -16.37
N LYS A 162 23.30 -7.51 -15.93
CA LYS A 162 23.49 -8.93 -16.31
C LYS A 162 22.80 -9.94 -15.39
N MET A 163 22.25 -9.50 -14.26
CA MET A 163 21.49 -10.36 -13.34
C MET A 163 20.27 -10.95 -14.05
N ALA A 164 19.89 -12.19 -13.73
CA ALA A 164 18.69 -12.79 -14.30
C ALA A 164 17.42 -12.07 -13.84
N ASP A 165 16.44 -11.90 -14.73
CA ASP A 165 15.17 -11.23 -14.41
C ASP A 165 14.43 -11.91 -13.25
N GLY A 166 14.50 -13.23 -13.19
CA GLY A 166 13.97 -14.03 -12.09
C GLY A 166 14.62 -13.77 -10.73
N GLU A 167 15.91 -13.44 -10.69
CA GLU A 167 16.58 -13.07 -9.43
C GLU A 167 16.11 -11.70 -8.93
N ILE A 168 15.88 -10.75 -9.86
CA ILE A 168 15.30 -9.44 -9.53
C ILE A 168 13.87 -9.63 -9.03
N PHE A 169 13.07 -10.46 -9.70
CA PHE A 169 11.73 -10.83 -9.26
C PHE A 169 11.73 -11.40 -7.83
N ASN A 170 12.63 -12.32 -7.53
CA ASN A 170 12.80 -12.88 -6.19
C ASN A 170 13.20 -11.82 -5.16
N THR A 171 14.09 -10.89 -5.54
CA THR A 171 14.51 -9.78 -4.67
C THR A 171 13.34 -8.86 -4.32
N ILE A 172 12.45 -8.56 -5.27
CA ILE A 172 11.22 -7.81 -5.01
C ILE A 172 10.29 -8.62 -4.08
N THR A 173 10.14 -9.92 -4.35
CA THR A 173 9.20 -10.79 -3.64
C THR A 173 9.60 -11.02 -2.19
N ASN A 174 10.86 -11.41 -1.97
CA ASN A 174 11.36 -11.93 -0.70
C ASN A 174 12.34 -10.98 0.01
N GLY A 175 12.72 -9.86 -0.63
CA GLY A 175 13.76 -8.97 -0.13
C GLY A 175 15.17 -9.52 -0.37
N LYS A 176 16.18 -8.73 0.00
CA LYS A 176 17.60 -9.11 -0.05
C LYS A 176 18.41 -8.24 0.90
N ASN A 177 19.17 -8.86 1.79
CA ASN A 177 19.97 -8.18 2.81
C ASN A 177 19.10 -7.19 3.62
N THR A 178 19.37 -5.89 3.51
CA THR A 178 18.63 -4.81 4.18
C THR A 178 17.36 -4.38 3.44
N MET A 179 17.15 -4.85 2.20
CA MET A 179 15.91 -4.60 1.46
C MET A 179 14.84 -5.57 1.93
N MET A 180 13.75 -5.02 2.48
CA MET A 180 12.58 -5.78 2.93
C MET A 180 11.82 -6.42 1.76
N ALA A 181 11.03 -7.45 2.06
CA ALA A 181 10.13 -8.09 1.10
C ALA A 181 8.97 -7.16 0.70
N TYR A 182 8.74 -7.03 -0.61
CA TYR A 182 7.60 -6.30 -1.16
C TYR A 182 6.53 -7.22 -1.75
N GLY A 183 6.74 -8.54 -1.72
CA GLY A 183 5.78 -9.53 -2.22
C GLY A 183 4.35 -9.36 -1.72
N PRO A 184 4.12 -9.13 -0.40
CA PRO A 184 2.77 -8.90 0.14
C PRO A 184 2.10 -7.60 -0.33
N ASN A 185 2.87 -6.66 -0.89
CA ASN A 185 2.38 -5.33 -1.28
C ASN A 185 2.29 -5.15 -2.80
N ILE A 186 3.06 -5.93 -3.57
CA ILE A 186 3.13 -5.85 -5.03
C ILE A 186 2.67 -7.16 -5.64
N MET A 187 1.63 -7.10 -6.47
CA MET A 187 1.09 -8.23 -7.23
C MET A 187 2.12 -8.77 -8.23
N VAL A 188 2.04 -10.06 -8.55
CA VAL A 188 3.02 -10.74 -9.44
C VAL A 188 3.17 -10.04 -10.79
N ALA A 189 2.06 -9.68 -11.44
CA ALA A 189 2.07 -8.96 -12.72
C ALA A 189 2.79 -7.59 -12.62
N ASP A 190 2.57 -6.86 -11.52
CA ASP A 190 3.22 -5.56 -11.29
C ASP A 190 4.73 -5.72 -11.03
N ARG A 191 5.18 -6.84 -10.44
CA ARG A 191 6.62 -7.14 -10.29
C ARG A 191 7.29 -7.28 -11.65
N TRP A 192 6.68 -8.02 -12.57
CA TRP A 192 7.19 -8.14 -13.95
C TRP A 192 7.13 -6.82 -14.72
N ALA A 193 6.09 -6.00 -14.53
CA ALA A 193 6.02 -4.67 -15.10
C ALA A 193 7.16 -3.77 -14.59
N ILE A 194 7.44 -3.79 -13.29
CA ILE A 194 8.56 -3.05 -12.68
C ILE A 194 9.89 -3.51 -13.29
N ILE A 195 10.11 -4.82 -13.44
CA ILE A 195 11.32 -5.36 -14.06
C ILE A 195 11.43 -4.93 -15.52
N ALA A 196 10.33 -4.96 -16.29
CA ALA A 196 10.30 -4.48 -17.66
C ALA A 196 10.74 -3.02 -17.78
N TYR A 197 10.20 -2.17 -16.90
CA TYR A 197 10.59 -0.76 -16.84
C TYR A 197 12.04 -0.56 -16.40
N LEU A 198 12.51 -1.31 -15.40
CA LEU A 198 13.91 -1.28 -14.97
C LEU A 198 14.85 -1.67 -16.12
N ARG A 199 14.52 -2.70 -16.91
CA ARG A 199 15.31 -3.08 -18.09
C ARG A 199 15.32 -2.01 -19.16
N ALA A 200 14.23 -1.25 -19.32
CA ALA A 200 14.21 -0.10 -20.22
C ALA A 200 15.12 1.04 -19.71
N LEU A 201 15.17 1.29 -18.39
CA LEU A 201 16.09 2.26 -17.77
C LEU A 201 17.56 1.85 -17.86
N GLN A 202 17.83 0.56 -17.97
CA GLN A 202 19.16 -0.03 -18.09
C GLN A 202 19.65 -0.13 -19.54
N ARG A 203 19.01 0.53 -20.51
CA ARG A 203 19.52 0.63 -21.89
C ARG A 203 20.22 1.95 -22.06
#